data_AF-A0A3A4YUP5-F1
#
_entry.id   AF-A0A3A4YUP5-F1
#
_cell.length_a   1.000
_cell.length_b   1.000
_cell.length_c   1.000
_cell.angle_alpha   90.00
_cell.angle_beta   90.00
_cell.angle_gamma   90.00
#
_symmetry.space_group_name_H-M   'P 1'
#
loop_
_entity.id
_entity.type
_entity.pdbx_description
1 polymer ?
#
loop_
_entity_poly.entity_id
_entity_poly.type
_entity_poly.pdbx_seq_one_letter_code
_entity_poly.pdbx_strand_id
1 'polypeptide(L)'
;MDRKIVIALALLLVVVIAGGVLIALPTPTGNGNGNIPSRPFTSENINVSSPLPNASVAKTIIVRGEARGTWYFEASFPLEVLDKDGNSIAMSYATAQGEWMTTEFVPFEGEILVQNYSGPATLVLHKDNPSGLPEHDDSVSLPIVIQ
;
A
#
# COMPACT_ATOMS: atom_id res chain seq x y z
N MET A 1 -32.33 -43.55 37.10
CA MET A 1 -31.56 -43.60 35.84
C MET A 1 -30.10 -43.84 36.21
N ASP A 2 -29.46 -44.85 35.63
CA ASP A 2 -28.08 -45.20 36.01
C ASP A 2 -27.10 -44.07 35.70
N ARG A 3 -26.17 -43.81 36.63
CA ARG A 3 -25.13 -42.77 36.50
C ARG A 3 -24.31 -42.95 35.21
N LYS A 4 -24.14 -44.19 34.76
CA LYS A 4 -23.48 -44.56 33.49
C LYS A 4 -24.29 -44.16 32.26
N ILE A 5 -25.62 -44.24 32.32
CA ILE A 5 -26.55 -43.84 31.25
C ILE A 5 -26.56 -42.31 31.11
N VAL A 6 -26.52 -41.57 32.22
CA VAL A 6 -26.46 -40.10 32.21
C VAL A 6 -25.15 -39.60 31.61
N ILE A 7 -24.02 -40.24 31.91
CA ILE A 7 -22.70 -39.88 31.34
C ILE A 7 -22.63 -40.21 29.84
N ALA A 8 -23.19 -41.36 29.42
CA ALA A 8 -23.24 -41.73 28.00
C ALA A 8 -24.10 -40.76 27.18
N LEU A 9 -25.25 -40.31 27.72
CA LEU A 9 -26.11 -39.31 27.08
C LEU A 9 -25.46 -37.92 27.03
N ALA A 10 -24.74 -37.50 28.08
CA ALA A 10 -24.02 -36.24 28.10
C ALA A 10 -22.86 -36.24 27.08
N LEU A 11 -22.12 -37.34 26.96
CA LEU A 11 -21.05 -37.48 25.96
C LEU A 11 -21.61 -37.52 24.52
N LEU A 12 -22.74 -38.20 24.31
CA LEU A 12 -23.42 -38.21 23.00
C LEU A 12 -23.89 -36.80 22.60
N LEU A 13 -24.42 -36.02 23.55
CA LEU A 13 -24.85 -34.64 23.30
C LEU A 13 -23.67 -33.73 22.92
N VAL A 14 -22.52 -33.87 23.58
CA VAL A 14 -21.29 -33.11 23.26
C VAL A 14 -20.75 -33.48 21.88
N VAL A 15 -20.81 -34.75 21.48
CA VAL A 15 -20.37 -35.19 20.15
C VAL A 15 -21.33 -34.71 19.04
N VAL A 16 -22.63 -34.62 19.30
CA VAL A 16 -23.60 -34.06 18.33
C VAL A 16 -23.45 -32.54 18.20
N ILE A 17 -23.12 -31.82 19.28
CA ILE A 17 -22.83 -30.38 19.24
C ILE A 17 -21.47 -30.12 18.54
N ALA A 18 -20.48 -31.00 18.73
CA ALA A 18 -19.19 -30.91 18.04
C ALA A 18 -19.24 -31.38 16.57
N GLY A 19 -20.16 -32.29 16.22
CA GLY A 19 -20.33 -32.82 14.86
C GLY A 19 -21.34 -32.07 14.00
N GLY A 20 -22.20 -31.22 14.59
CA GLY A 20 -23.32 -30.55 13.93
C GLY A 20 -23.05 -29.12 13.43
N VAL A 21 -21.85 -28.58 13.58
CA VAL A 21 -21.46 -27.24 13.11
C VAL A 21 -20.41 -27.36 11.99
N LEU A 22 -20.77 -28.09 10.94
CA LEU A 22 -19.97 -28.25 9.71
C LEU A 22 -20.85 -28.00 8.48
N ILE A 23 -21.61 -26.90 8.49
CA ILE A 23 -22.42 -26.50 7.34
C ILE A 23 -22.16 -25.02 7.04
N ALA A 24 -21.58 -24.80 5.85
CA ALA A 24 -21.36 -23.54 5.15
C ALA A 24 -20.31 -22.59 5.75
N LEU A 25 -19.04 -23.00 5.72
CA LEU A 25 -18.01 -22.01 5.40
C LEU A 25 -18.32 -21.50 3.98
N PRO A 26 -18.41 -20.18 3.73
CA PRO A 26 -18.44 -19.69 2.37
C PRO A 26 -17.15 -20.17 1.70
N THR A 27 -17.28 -21.04 0.71
CA THR A 27 -16.20 -21.29 -0.24
C THR A 27 -15.78 -19.93 -0.77
N PRO A 28 -14.49 -19.55 -0.75
CA PRO A 28 -14.06 -18.39 -1.51
C PRO A 28 -14.34 -18.74 -2.96
N THR A 29 -15.43 -18.16 -3.49
CA THR A 29 -15.72 -18.15 -4.92
C THR A 29 -14.66 -17.26 -5.54
N GLY A 30 -13.45 -17.80 -5.69
CA GLY A 30 -12.40 -17.26 -6.54
C GLY A 30 -12.83 -17.44 -7.99
N ASN A 31 -13.88 -16.72 -8.38
CA ASN A 31 -14.26 -16.60 -9.76
C ASN A 31 -13.23 -15.65 -10.38
N GLY A 32 -12.25 -16.22 -11.07
CA GLY A 32 -11.21 -15.51 -11.79
C GLY A 32 -11.80 -14.66 -12.90
N ASN A 33 -12.27 -13.46 -12.54
CA ASN A 33 -12.45 -12.31 -13.42
C ASN A 33 -11.72 -11.15 -12.74
N GLY A 34 -10.46 -10.95 -13.15
CA GLY A 34 -9.47 -10.10 -12.48
C GLY A 34 -9.74 -8.60 -12.54
N ASN A 35 -10.80 -8.13 -11.90
CA ASN A 35 -10.80 -6.80 -11.30
C ASN A 35 -10.11 -6.91 -9.94
N ILE A 36 -8.76 -6.91 -9.94
CA ILE A 36 -8.00 -6.71 -8.71
C ILE A 36 -8.36 -5.29 -8.25
N PRO A 37 -9.06 -5.11 -7.11
CA PRO A 37 -9.17 -3.77 -6.54
C PRO A 37 -7.74 -3.28 -6.31
N SER A 38 -7.35 -2.23 -7.03
CA SER A 38 -6.05 -1.58 -6.87
C SER A 38 -5.98 -1.09 -5.42
N ARG A 39 -5.15 -1.75 -4.61
CA ARG A 39 -4.96 -1.38 -3.19
C ARG A 39 -3.90 -0.29 -3.11
N PRO A 40 -3.94 0.59 -2.10
CA PRO A 40 -2.81 1.47 -1.79
C PRO A 40 -1.49 0.69 -1.74
N PHE A 41 -0.41 1.34 -2.16
CA PHE A 41 0.92 0.81 -1.95
C PHE A 41 1.28 0.93 -0.46
N THR A 42 1.92 -0.09 0.10
CA THR A 42 2.30 -0.13 1.52
C THR A 42 3.68 -0.77 1.64
N SER A 43 4.57 -0.11 2.39
CA SER A 43 5.86 -0.65 2.83
C SER A 43 6.06 -0.37 4.32
N GLU A 44 7.23 -0.71 4.85
CA GLU A 44 7.58 -0.45 6.25
C GLU A 44 7.61 1.05 6.60
N ASN A 45 8.03 1.88 5.65
CA ASN A 45 8.32 3.30 5.88
C ASN A 45 7.38 4.24 5.13
N ILE A 46 6.66 3.77 4.11
CA ILE A 46 5.85 4.63 3.27
C ILE A 46 4.63 3.91 2.71
N ASN A 47 3.49 4.60 2.77
CA ASN A 47 2.21 4.17 2.22
C ASN A 47 1.74 5.21 1.20
N VAL A 48 1.39 4.78 -0.01
CA VAL A 48 0.87 5.66 -1.07
C VAL A 48 -0.59 5.35 -1.30
N SER A 49 -1.46 6.31 -1.00
CA SER A 49 -2.92 6.21 -1.17
C SER A 49 -3.39 6.71 -2.54
N SER A 50 -2.60 7.59 -3.19
CA SER A 50 -2.84 8.06 -4.55
C SER A 50 -1.50 8.41 -5.23
N PRO A 51 -1.30 8.06 -6.51
CA PRO A 51 -2.13 7.16 -7.29
C PRO A 51 -2.03 5.72 -6.76
N LEU A 52 -3.00 4.89 -7.11
CA LEU A 52 -2.93 3.45 -6.83
C LEU A 52 -1.97 2.78 -7.82
N PRO A 53 -1.31 1.66 -7.46
CA PRO A 53 -0.50 0.89 -8.40
C PRO A 53 -1.30 0.51 -9.66
N ASN A 54 -0.68 0.70 -10.83
CA ASN A 54 -1.21 0.53 -12.17
C ASN A 54 -2.37 1.49 -12.55
N ALA A 55 -2.62 2.54 -11.77
CA ALA A 55 -3.67 3.49 -12.10
C ALA A 55 -3.36 4.26 -13.39
N SER A 56 -4.40 4.53 -14.18
CA SER A 56 -4.35 5.53 -15.24
C SER A 56 -4.44 6.93 -14.63
N VAL A 57 -3.46 7.77 -14.91
CA VAL A 57 -3.34 9.12 -14.34
C VAL A 57 -3.27 10.17 -15.45
N ALA A 58 -3.71 11.39 -15.14
CA ALA A 58 -3.48 12.53 -16.00
C ALA A 58 -2.00 12.97 -15.96
N LYS A 59 -1.63 13.92 -16.83
CA LYS A 59 -0.30 14.53 -16.86
C LYS A 59 0.09 15.27 -15.57
N THR A 60 -0.89 15.79 -14.84
CA THR A 60 -0.69 16.29 -13.47
C THR A 60 -1.09 15.17 -12.51
N ILE A 61 -0.10 14.65 -11.78
CA ILE A 61 -0.28 13.52 -10.86
C ILE A 61 -0.26 14.08 -9.44
N ILE A 62 -1.35 13.87 -8.71
CA ILE A 62 -1.42 14.18 -7.29
C ILE A 62 -1.04 12.95 -6.48
N VAL A 63 0.07 13.05 -5.77
CA VAL A 63 0.64 11.97 -4.96
C VAL A 63 0.28 12.23 -3.50
N ARG A 64 -0.38 11.27 -2.86
CA ARG A 64 -0.81 11.34 -1.46
C ARG A 64 -0.50 10.04 -0.74
N GLY A 65 -0.29 10.16 0.55
CA GLY A 65 0.04 9.02 1.38
C GLY A 65 0.54 9.46 2.75
N GLU A 66 1.31 8.59 3.37
CA GLU A 66 2.00 8.86 4.62
C GLU A 66 3.38 8.19 4.58
N ALA A 67 4.38 8.86 5.15
CA ALA A 67 5.73 8.34 5.29
C ALA A 67 6.17 8.50 6.74
N ARG A 68 7.07 7.65 7.22
CA ARG A 68 7.69 7.86 8.54
C ARG A 68 8.40 9.20 8.56
N GLY A 69 8.37 9.91 9.69
CA GLY A 69 9.01 11.23 9.80
C GLY A 69 10.49 11.25 9.39
N THR A 70 11.20 10.13 9.49
CA THR A 70 12.59 9.94 9.02
C THR A 70 12.78 9.96 7.50
N TRP A 71 11.70 9.92 6.72
CA TRP A 71 11.74 10.08 5.26
C TRP A 71 11.85 11.53 4.82
N TYR A 72 11.48 12.47 5.68
CA TYR A 72 11.47 13.90 5.37
C TYR A 72 12.78 14.56 5.78
N PHE A 73 13.19 15.54 4.98
CA PHE A 73 14.12 16.59 5.38
C PHE A 73 13.51 17.94 4.98
N GLU A 74 13.59 18.93 5.87
CA GLU A 74 12.91 20.21 5.70
C GLU A 74 11.41 20.08 5.34
N ALA A 75 10.73 19.11 5.97
CA ALA A 75 9.33 18.78 5.73
C ALA A 75 8.99 18.28 4.31
N SER A 76 9.98 17.84 3.52
CA SER A 76 9.75 17.37 2.15
C SER A 76 10.59 16.15 1.79
N PHE A 77 10.25 15.51 0.67
CA PHE A 77 11.09 14.50 0.04
C PHE A 77 10.85 14.44 -1.49
N PRO A 78 11.81 13.93 -2.29
CA PRO A 78 11.71 13.97 -3.75
C PRO A 78 10.69 12.98 -4.33
N LEU A 79 10.02 13.44 -5.39
CA LEU A 79 9.21 12.63 -6.30
C LEU A 79 9.88 12.61 -7.67
N GLU A 80 9.87 11.46 -8.32
CA GLU A 80 10.40 11.28 -9.66
C GLU A 80 9.47 10.39 -10.49
N VAL A 81 9.34 10.70 -11.78
CA VAL A 81 8.67 9.81 -12.74
C VAL A 81 9.68 9.35 -13.77
N LEU A 82 9.76 8.04 -13.94
CA LEU A 82 10.57 7.37 -14.96
C LEU A 82 9.69 6.88 -16.11
N ASP A 83 10.16 7.03 -17.34
CA ASP A 83 9.54 6.40 -18.50
C ASP A 83 9.75 4.87 -18.53
N LYS A 84 9.16 4.20 -19.53
CA LYS A 84 9.32 2.76 -19.78
C LYS A 84 10.76 2.29 -19.95
N ASP A 85 11.70 3.17 -20.30
CA ASP A 85 13.11 2.86 -20.52
C ASP A 85 13.97 3.21 -19.29
N GLY A 86 13.35 3.74 -18.22
CA GLY A 86 14.01 4.14 -16.98
C GLY A 86 14.58 5.56 -17.01
N ASN A 87 14.25 6.38 -18.01
CA ASN A 87 14.71 7.77 -18.04
C ASN A 87 13.83 8.65 -17.15
N SER A 88 14.45 9.54 -16.38
CA SER A 88 13.75 10.57 -15.63
C SER A 88 13.05 11.56 -16.57
N ILE A 89 11.73 11.66 -16.47
CA ILE A 89 10.91 12.54 -17.32
C ILE A 89 10.20 13.66 -16.54
N ALA A 90 10.15 13.56 -15.21
CA ALA A 90 9.69 14.63 -14.32
C ALA A 90 10.23 14.43 -12.91
N MET A 91 10.48 15.55 -12.21
CA MET A 91 10.83 15.58 -10.79
C MET A 91 10.01 16.65 -10.07
N SER A 92 9.67 16.40 -8.82
CA SER A 92 9.05 17.37 -7.91
C SER A 92 9.29 16.95 -6.46
N TYR A 93 8.46 17.40 -5.52
CA TYR A 93 8.56 17.07 -4.11
C TYR A 93 7.17 16.80 -3.52
N ALA A 94 7.12 15.93 -2.52
CA ALA A 94 5.99 15.83 -1.62
C ALA A 94 6.32 16.56 -0.32
N THR A 95 5.32 17.19 0.28
CA THR A 95 5.46 17.96 1.52
C THR A 95 4.64 17.31 2.63
N ALA A 96 5.22 17.21 3.83
CA ALA A 96 4.54 16.78 5.03
C ALA A 96 3.34 17.69 5.33
N GLN A 97 2.22 17.10 5.74
CA GLN A 97 0.99 17.81 6.10
C GLN A 97 0.85 17.96 7.63
N GLY A 98 1.96 17.80 8.37
CA GLY A 98 2.01 17.87 9.82
C GLY A 98 3.46 17.85 10.35
N GLU A 99 3.60 17.71 11.66
CA GLU A 99 4.91 17.64 12.33
C GLU A 99 5.68 16.40 11.87
N TRP A 100 6.80 16.62 11.17
CA TRP A 100 7.58 15.56 10.53
C TRP A 100 8.77 15.07 11.37
N MET A 101 9.18 15.81 12.40
CA MET A 101 10.29 15.43 13.28
C MET A 101 9.87 14.33 14.28
N THR A 102 9.46 13.17 13.75
CA THR A 102 8.90 12.03 14.48
C THR A 102 9.32 10.70 13.84
N THR A 103 9.08 9.59 14.55
CA THR A 103 9.22 8.22 14.01
C THR A 103 7.91 7.66 13.47
N GLU A 104 6.80 8.36 13.72
CA GLU A 104 5.46 7.96 13.29
C GLU A 104 5.21 8.28 11.81
N PHE A 105 4.13 7.71 11.28
CA PHE A 105 3.63 8.06 9.96
C PHE A 105 3.05 9.47 9.96
N VAL A 106 3.49 10.26 8.98
CA VAL A 106 3.08 11.64 8.75
C VAL A 106 2.51 11.73 7.34
N PRO A 107 1.30 12.28 7.15
CA PRO A 107 0.73 12.41 5.82
C PRO A 107 1.56 13.34 4.93
N PHE A 108 1.61 13.05 3.63
CA PHE A 108 2.20 13.93 2.63
C PHE A 108 1.25 14.19 1.46
N GLU A 109 1.49 15.31 0.78
CA GLU A 109 0.90 15.61 -0.52
C GLU A 109 1.96 16.21 -1.44
N GLY A 110 1.95 15.81 -2.71
CA GLY A 110 2.81 16.35 -3.76
C GLY A 110 2.10 16.37 -5.10
N GLU A 111 2.57 17.24 -5.98
CA GLU A 111 2.09 17.35 -7.36
C GLU A 111 3.27 17.27 -8.32
N ILE A 112 3.18 16.38 -9.30
CA ILE A 112 4.17 16.25 -10.36
C ILE A 112 3.53 16.41 -11.75
N LEU A 113 4.10 17.29 -12.58
CA LEU A 113 3.65 17.56 -13.94
C LEU A 113 4.54 16.87 -14.97
N VAL A 114 3.94 16.03 -15.81
CA VAL A 114 4.60 15.35 -16.93
C VAL A 114 4.14 15.98 -18.25
N GLN A 115 5.03 16.67 -18.97
CA GLN A 115 4.63 17.46 -20.14
C GLN A 115 4.46 16.60 -21.41
N ASN A 116 5.51 15.89 -21.81
CA ASN A 116 5.65 15.30 -23.15
C ASN A 116 5.72 13.77 -23.12
N TYR A 117 4.87 13.13 -22.32
CA TYR A 117 4.82 11.68 -22.19
C TYR A 117 3.41 11.17 -21.98
N SER A 118 3.12 10.01 -22.58
CA SER A 118 1.92 9.20 -22.35
C SER A 118 2.33 7.73 -22.49
N GLY A 119 1.82 6.86 -21.63
CA GLY A 119 2.15 5.44 -21.60
C GLY A 119 2.54 4.94 -20.20
N PRO A 120 3.02 3.68 -20.11
CA PRO A 120 3.50 3.09 -18.86
C PRO A 120 4.69 3.88 -18.29
N ALA A 121 4.62 4.21 -17.01
CA ALA A 121 5.66 4.93 -16.28
C ALA A 121 5.80 4.37 -14.86
N THR A 122 6.88 4.75 -14.19
CA THR A 122 7.11 4.42 -12.78
C THR A 122 7.15 5.70 -11.97
N LEU A 123 6.30 5.80 -10.96
CA LEU A 123 6.39 6.84 -9.94
C LEU A 123 7.33 6.35 -8.83
N VAL A 124 8.37 7.12 -8.55
CA VAL A 124 9.38 6.85 -7.53
C VAL A 124 9.29 7.91 -6.45
N LEU A 125 9.24 7.47 -5.20
CA LEU A 125 9.32 8.32 -4.02
C LEU A 125 10.67 8.03 -3.37
N HIS A 126 11.49 9.06 -3.24
CA HIS A 126 12.81 8.95 -2.63
C HIS A 126 12.75 9.46 -1.20
N LYS A 127 13.41 8.80 -0.26
CA LYS A 127 13.70 9.38 1.05
C LYS A 127 14.66 10.56 0.87
N ASP A 128 14.40 11.66 1.54
CA ASP A 128 15.34 12.78 1.48
C ASP A 128 16.60 12.46 2.30
N ASN A 129 17.76 12.52 1.65
CA ASN A 129 19.05 12.16 2.22
C ASN A 129 20.04 13.32 2.07
N PRO A 130 20.03 14.30 2.98
CA PRO A 130 20.92 15.47 2.91
C PRO A 130 22.41 15.11 3.05
N SER A 131 22.74 13.91 3.54
CA SER A 131 24.13 13.48 3.69
C SER A 131 24.78 13.02 2.36
N GLY A 132 23.96 12.58 1.40
CA GLY A 132 24.40 11.95 0.17
C GLY A 132 25.09 10.58 0.36
N LEU A 133 25.08 9.99 1.56
CA LEU A 133 25.66 8.68 1.81
C LEU A 133 24.70 7.56 1.39
N PRO A 134 25.13 6.57 0.58
CA PRO A 134 24.25 5.51 0.08
C PRO A 134 23.56 4.67 1.16
N GLU A 135 24.16 4.55 2.34
CA GLU A 135 23.59 3.83 3.49
C GLU A 135 22.35 4.51 4.09
N HIS A 136 22.03 5.74 3.68
CA HIS A 136 20.86 6.49 4.11
C HIS A 136 19.80 6.64 3.01
N ASP A 137 20.08 6.15 1.80
CA ASP A 137 19.15 6.12 0.69
C ASP A 137 18.05 5.08 0.94
N ASP A 138 16.82 5.46 0.61
CA ASP A 138 15.65 4.57 0.58
C ASP A 138 14.72 5.07 -0.51
N SER A 139 13.99 4.17 -1.17
CA SER A 139 13.02 4.55 -2.19
C SER A 139 11.93 3.50 -2.36
N VAL A 140 10.77 3.93 -2.83
CA VAL A 140 9.71 3.03 -3.28
C VAL A 140 9.28 3.39 -4.68
N SER A 141 8.84 2.38 -5.42
CA SER A 141 8.42 2.53 -6.81
C SER A 141 7.06 1.87 -7.01
N LEU A 142 6.15 2.55 -7.69
CA LEU A 142 4.89 1.98 -8.13
C LEU A 142 4.63 2.25 -9.62
N PRO A 143 4.13 1.25 -10.37
CA PRO A 143 3.80 1.43 -11.77
C PRO A 143 2.54 2.30 -11.92
N ILE A 144 2.51 3.13 -12.95
CA ILE A 144 1.36 3.97 -13.34
C ILE A 144 1.24 4.04 -14.86
N VAL A 145 0.12 4.53 -15.38
CA VAL A 145 -0.07 4.74 -16.83
C VAL A 145 -0.53 6.18 -17.08
N ILE A 146 0.32 6.99 -17.71
CA ILE A 146 0.02 8.39 -18.01
C ILE A 146 -0.81 8.47 -19.29
N GLN A 147 -1.93 9.21 -19.25
CA GLN A 147 -2.83 9.45 -20.39
C GLN A 147 -2.39 10.68 -21.20
#